data_AF-A0A8J6M7I9-F1
#
_entry.id   AF-A0A8J6M7I9-F1
#
_cell.length_a   1.000
_cell.length_b   1.000
_cell.length_c   1.000
_cell.angle_alpha   90.00
_cell.angle_beta   90.00
_cell.angle_gamma   90.00
#
_symmetry.space_group_name_H-M   'P 1'
#
loop_
_entity.id
_entity.type
_entity.pdbx_description
1 polymer ?
#
loop_
_entity_poly.entity_id
_entity_poly.type
_entity_poly.pdbx_seq_one_letter_code
_entity_poly.pdbx_strand_id
1 'polypeptide(L)'
;MGVIIGLDLRYENGHVITDPSKRAKSDQSLRGLKKRPNPELADRIVRNTYKVLLTRGQKGCYIYCQDPALRDYMKKRIEKMNLPEA
;
A
#
# COMPACT_ATOMS: atom_id res chain seq x y z
N MET A 1 -3.76 -14.80 -6.50
CA MET A 1 -3.53 -13.37 -6.81
C MET A 1 -2.31 -12.89 -6.03
N GLY A 2 -1.47 -12.07 -6.65
CA GLY A 2 -0.29 -11.48 -6.00
C GLY A 2 -0.28 -9.97 -6.19
N VAL A 3 0.05 -9.22 -5.13
CA VAL A 3 0.17 -7.76 -5.14
C VAL A 3 1.59 -7.39 -4.76
N ILE A 4 2.21 -6.56 -5.59
CA ILE A 4 3.51 -5.94 -5.29
C ILE A 4 3.24 -4.53 -4.79
N ILE A 5 3.72 -4.25 -3.57
CA ILE A 5 3.70 -2.93 -2.95
C ILE A 5 5.08 -2.30 -3.17
N GLY A 6 5.09 -1.22 -3.95
CA GLY A 6 6.30 -0.45 -4.25
C GLY A 6 6.69 0.51 -3.12
N LEU A 7 7.74 1.30 -3.36
CA LEU A 7 8.21 2.35 -2.44
C LEU A 7 7.27 3.56 -2.33
N ASP A 8 6.14 3.55 -3.05
CA ASP A 8 5.07 4.53 -2.88
C ASP A 8 4.23 4.30 -1.62
N LEU A 9 4.39 3.16 -0.94
CA LEU A 9 3.88 2.90 0.39
C LEU A 9 5.01 2.38 1.27
N ARG A 10 5.25 3.01 2.42
CA ARG A 10 6.37 2.69 3.33
C ARG A 10 5.92 2.74 4.78
N TYR A 11 6.69 2.12 5.67
CA TYR A 11 6.46 2.20 7.10
C TYR A 11 7.63 2.88 7.82
N GLU A 12 7.37 4.03 8.41
CA GLU A 12 8.39 4.84 9.09
C GLU A 12 7.80 5.41 10.38
N ASN A 13 8.57 5.44 11.46
CA ASN A 13 8.20 6.06 12.74
C ASN A 13 6.81 5.65 13.27
N GLY A 14 6.45 4.38 13.12
CA GLY A 14 5.16 3.85 13.60
C GLY A 14 3.98 4.06 12.63
N HIS A 15 4.18 4.76 11.51
CA HIS A 15 3.12 5.18 10.60
C HIS A 15 3.32 4.68 9.17
N VAL A 16 2.21 4.44 8.47
CA VAL A 16 2.24 4.11 7.03
C VAL A 16 2.22 5.40 6.22
N ILE A 17 3.31 5.64 5.51
CA ILE A 17 3.54 6.86 4.72
C ILE A 17 3.37 6.53 3.24
N THR A 18 2.70 7.41 2.50
CA THR A 18 2.63 7.33 1.03
C THR A 18 3.62 8.28 0.38
N ASP A 19 4.30 7.82 -0.67
CA ASP A 19 5.15 8.65 -1.52
C ASP A 19 4.66 8.58 -2.99
N PRO A 20 3.79 9.51 -3.41
CA PRO A 20 3.28 9.56 -4.79
C PRO A 20 4.37 9.68 -5.85
N SER A 21 5.59 10.11 -5.52
CA SER A 21 6.68 10.25 -6.47
C SER A 21 7.31 8.91 -6.87
N LYS A 22 7.22 7.90 -5.99
CA LYS A 22 7.82 6.57 -6.15
C LYS A 22 6.89 5.53 -6.77
N ARG A 23 5.71 5.97 -7.23
CA ARG A 23 4.70 5.12 -7.87
C ARG A 23 5.21 4.44 -9.14
N ALA A 24 4.57 3.32 -9.49
CA ALA A 24 4.81 2.66 -10.77
C ALA A 24 4.53 3.59 -11.96
N LYS A 25 5.41 3.57 -12.97
CA LYS A 25 5.25 4.40 -14.19
C LYS A 25 3.98 4.06 -14.97
N SER A 26 3.52 2.81 -14.90
CA SER A 26 2.31 2.31 -15.54
C SER A 26 1.02 2.78 -14.89
N ASP A 27 1.06 3.15 -13.60
CA ASP A 27 -0.11 3.69 -12.93
C ASP A 27 -0.41 5.09 -13.49
N GLN A 28 -1.62 5.32 -14.00
CA GLN A 28 -2.03 6.61 -14.58
C GLN A 28 -2.88 7.47 -13.63
N SER A 29 -3.28 6.93 -12.48
CA SER A 29 -4.21 7.57 -11.53
C SER A 29 -3.75 8.94 -11.00
N LEU A 30 -2.45 9.21 -10.92
CA LEU A 30 -1.87 10.47 -10.41
C LEU A 30 -1.40 11.43 -11.52
N ARG A 31 -1.67 11.18 -12.82
CA ARG A 31 -1.18 12.06 -13.92
C ARG A 31 -1.66 13.51 -13.79
N GLY A 32 -2.89 13.74 -13.33
CA GLY A 32 -3.44 15.09 -13.12
C GLY A 32 -2.81 15.85 -11.95
N LEU A 33 -2.37 15.13 -10.92
CA LEU A 33 -1.79 15.69 -9.70
C LEU A 33 -0.39 16.27 -9.89
N LYS A 34 0.32 15.88 -10.96
CA LYS A 34 1.59 16.52 -11.32
C LYS A 34 1.45 18.00 -11.67
N LYS A 35 0.32 18.39 -12.26
CA LYS A 35 0.07 19.79 -12.68
C LYS A 35 -0.57 20.62 -11.58
N ARG A 36 -1.32 19.98 -10.68
CA ARG A 36 -1.99 20.61 -9.53
C ARG A 36 -1.75 19.73 -8.31
N PRO A 37 -0.66 19.96 -7.55
CA PRO A 37 -0.33 19.12 -6.41
C PRO A 37 -1.43 19.22 -5.35
N ASN A 38 -1.98 18.08 -4.96
CA ASN A 38 -2.88 17.92 -3.83
C ASN A 38 -2.41 16.68 -3.03
N PRO A 39 -1.64 16.88 -1.94
CA PRO A 39 -1.06 15.78 -1.17
C PRO A 39 -2.10 14.82 -0.60
N GLU A 40 -3.21 15.34 -0.08
CA GLU A 40 -4.29 14.53 0.50
C GLU A 40 -4.97 13.63 -0.54
N LEU A 41 -5.24 14.19 -1.73
CA LEU A 41 -5.81 13.42 -2.82
C LEU A 41 -4.82 12.36 -3.33
N ALA A 42 -3.54 12.70 -3.42
CA ALA A 42 -2.52 11.76 -3.86
C ALA A 42 -2.35 10.58 -2.89
N ASP A 43 -2.28 10.87 -1.59
CA ASP A 43 -2.26 9.88 -0.51
C ASP A 43 -3.50 8.96 -0.57
N ARG A 44 -4.69 9.54 -0.72
CA ARG A 44 -5.94 8.78 -0.83
C ARG A 44 -5.95 7.85 -2.04
N ILE A 45 -5.44 8.30 -3.18
CA ILE A 45 -5.35 7.49 -4.39
C ILE A 45 -4.39 6.32 -4.19
N VAL A 46 -3.20 6.55 -3.64
CA VAL A 46 -2.22 5.48 -3.38
C VAL A 46 -2.82 4.41 -2.46
N ARG A 47 -3.44 4.82 -1.34
CA ARG A 47 -4.08 3.86 -0.42
C ARG A 47 -5.24 3.12 -1.07
N ASN A 48 -6.07 3.79 -1.86
CA ASN A 48 -7.19 3.17 -2.56
C ASN A 48 -6.73 2.15 -3.62
N THR A 49 -5.62 2.40 -4.32
CA THR A 49 -5.03 1.45 -5.25
C THR A 49 -4.75 0.12 -4.54
N TYR A 50 -4.02 0.15 -3.43
CA TYR A 50 -3.73 -1.07 -2.68
C TYR A 50 -4.96 -1.68 -2.03
N LYS A 51 -5.91 -0.88 -1.52
CA LYS A 51 -7.19 -1.38 -1.01
C LYS A 51 -7.91 -2.22 -2.06
N VAL A 52 -8.11 -1.68 -3.27
CA VAL A 52 -8.82 -2.38 -4.35
C VAL A 52 -8.09 -3.63 -4.80
N LEU A 53 -6.76 -3.58 -4.90
CA LEU A 53 -5.96 -4.75 -5.30
C LEU A 53 -6.04 -5.88 -4.26
N LEU A 54 -5.91 -5.54 -2.98
CA LEU A 54 -5.93 -6.51 -1.88
C LEU A 54 -7.32 -7.10 -1.66
N THR A 55 -8.40 -6.31 -1.79
CA THR A 55 -9.77 -6.82 -1.58
C THR A 55 -10.26 -7.73 -2.71
N ARG A 56 -9.63 -7.72 -3.88
CA ARG A 56 -9.95 -8.64 -4.99
C ARG A 56 -9.45 -10.07 -4.75
N GLY A 57 -8.58 -10.30 -3.77
CA GLY A 57 -8.05 -11.61 -3.41
C GLY A 57 -9.01 -12.47 -2.60
N GLN A 58 -10.11 -12.94 -3.19
CA GLN A 58 -11.19 -13.65 -2.47
C GLN A 58 -10.77 -14.92 -1.71
N LYS A 59 -9.83 -15.70 -2.26
CA LYS A 59 -9.31 -16.93 -1.62
C LYS A 59 -7.96 -16.73 -0.93
N GLY A 60 -7.50 -15.49 -0.81
CA GLY A 60 -6.16 -15.13 -0.36
C GLY A 60 -5.37 -14.33 -1.40
N CYS A 61 -4.43 -13.55 -0.90
CA CYS A 61 -3.57 -12.65 -1.67
C CYS A 61 -2.13 -12.76 -1.18
N TYR A 62 -1.20 -13.08 -2.06
CA TYR A 62 0.23 -12.99 -1.76
C TYR A 62 0.68 -11.54 -1.88
N ILE A 63 1.43 -11.04 -0.90
CA ILE A 63 1.89 -9.66 -0.87
C ILE A 63 3.42 -9.67 -0.86
N TYR A 64 4.01 -8.92 -1.78
CA TYR A 64 5.42 -8.57 -1.75
C TYR A 64 5.57 -7.08 -1.46
N CYS A 65 6.33 -6.72 -0.43
CA CYS A 65 6.63 -5.32 -0.11
C CYS A 65 8.09 -5.02 -0.44
N GLN A 66 8.32 -3.96 -1.22
CA GLN A 66 9.65 -3.48 -1.52
C GLN A 66 10.31 -2.83 -0.29
N ASP A 67 9.52 -2.18 0.57
CA ASP A 67 9.98 -1.64 1.86
C ASP A 67 10.02 -2.74 2.94
N PRO A 68 11.19 -3.07 3.52
CA PRO A 68 11.31 -4.11 4.54
C PRO A 68 10.54 -3.80 5.82
N ALA A 69 10.50 -2.53 6.24
CA ALA A 69 9.77 -2.13 7.45
C ALA A 69 8.26 -2.35 7.28
N LEU A 70 7.71 -1.99 6.11
CA LEU A 70 6.32 -2.25 5.76
C LEU A 70 6.02 -3.75 5.70
N ARG A 71 6.93 -4.56 5.14
CA ARG A 71 6.79 -6.03 5.12
C ARG A 71 6.61 -6.57 6.54
N ASP A 72 7.48 -6.18 7.46
CA ASP A 72 7.49 -6.69 8.82
C ASP A 72 6.27 -6.18 9.61
N TYR A 73 5.86 -4.93 9.36
CA TYR A 73 4.60 -4.39 9.86
C TYR A 73 3.39 -5.21 9.37
N MET A 74 3.28 -5.50 8.08
CA MET A 74 2.17 -6.28 7.53
C MET A 74 2.14 -7.71 8.07
N LYS A 75 3.30 -8.38 8.19
CA LYS A 75 3.40 -9.71 8.82
C LYS A 75 2.83 -9.72 10.24
N LYS A 76 3.30 -8.80 11.09
CA LYS A 76 2.80 -8.65 12.47
C LYS A 76 1.30 -8.40 12.52
N ARG A 77 0.76 -7.60 11.59
CA ARG A 77 -0.68 -7.33 11.50
C ARG A 77 -1.47 -8.57 11.11
N ILE A 78 -0.98 -9.35 10.14
CA ILE A 78 -1.63 -10.60 9.69
C ILE A 78 -1.60 -11.66 10.80
N GLU A 79 -0.46 -11.83 11.46
CA GLU A 79 -0.33 -12.74 12.62
C GLU A 79 -1.32 -12.38 13.71
N LYS A 80 -1.44 -11.09 14.05
CA LYS A 80 -2.43 -10.62 15.04
C LYS A 80 -3.88 -10.89 14.65
N MET A 81 -4.23 -10.79 13.36
CA MET A 81 -5.59 -11.08 12.89
C MET A 81 -5.94 -12.57 12.88
N ASN A 82 -4.92 -13.44 12.83
CA ASN A 82 -5.10 -14.89 12.81
C ASN A 82 -5.07 -15.52 14.21
N LEU A 83 -4.81 -14.74 15.26
CA LEU A 83 -4.94 -15.22 16.63
C LEU A 83 -6.43 -15.32 16.97
N PRO A 84 -6.91 -16.44 17.55
CA PRO A 84 -8.25 -16.52 18.06
C PRO A 84 -8.44 -15.43 19.13
N GLU A 85 -9.58 -14.74 19.09
CA GLU A 85 -10.00 -13.86 20.18
C GLU A 85 -10.03 -14.71 21.47
N ALA A 86 -9.20 -14.32 22.44
CA ALA A 86 -9.10 -14.96 23.75
C ALA A 86 -10.28 -14.59 24.63
#